data_AF-A0A022MTX4-F1
#
_entry.id   AF-A0A022MTX4-F1
#
_cell.length_a   1.000
_cell.length_b   1.000
_cell.length_c   1.000
_cell.angle_alpha   90.00
_cell.angle_beta   90.00
_cell.angle_gamma   90.00
#
_symmetry.space_group_name_H-M   'P 1'
#
loop_
_entity.id
_entity.type
_entity.pdbx_description
1 polymer ?
#
loop_
_entity_poly.entity_id
_entity_poly.type
_entity_poly.pdbx_seq_one_letter_code
_entity_poly.pdbx_strand_id
1 'polypeptide(L)'
;MEFRLLGSVAVVTENGDFAPGPVKRCSLLAMLLLRPNTAVSVDQLTAALWEDEPPTHFKTVLQGHVSRLRALLADHGAREYGVELTTQGAAYELQMPESLVDAHRFEELVALSRVQRRPADTVRMLREALACWQGPALTGTVRSGPLEAAAGGLEDLRLASVEALAEAYGQLGEHGRAAAVLRTEAVAHPLRESLAAALMLALGRSGRQSDAINWYHRTRRLLADELGVDPGDALTEAYAVLLRAADPAPLPARTAAEPATGPAAGSAAGSGTGSTAGTSAGTATGTAAG
;
A
#
# COMPACT_ATOMS: atom_id res chain seq x y z
N MET A 1 -24.28 13.97 -1.14
CA MET A 1 -23.18 14.95 -1.23
C MET A 1 -21.96 14.37 -0.55
N GLU A 2 -20.79 14.42 -1.18
CA GLU A 2 -19.51 13.93 -0.64
C GLU A 2 -18.43 14.99 -0.89
N PHE A 3 -17.53 15.19 0.05
CA PHE A 3 -16.39 16.10 -0.02
C PHE A 3 -15.12 15.29 -0.18
N ARG A 4 -14.33 15.63 -1.19
CA ARG A 4 -13.09 14.93 -1.51
C ARG A 4 -11.87 15.73 -1.08
N LEU A 5 -11.00 15.10 -0.30
CA LEU A 5 -9.69 15.59 0.13
C LEU A 5 -8.56 14.65 -0.31
N LEU A 6 -8.87 13.37 -0.60
CA LEU A 6 -7.90 12.34 -0.98
C LEU A 6 -7.58 12.38 -2.48
N GLY A 7 -7.21 13.56 -2.95
CA GLY A 7 -7.04 13.90 -4.36
C GLY A 7 -7.27 15.39 -4.58
N SER A 8 -7.84 15.76 -5.73
CA SER A 8 -8.25 17.14 -5.98
C SER A 8 -9.41 17.52 -5.06
N VAL A 9 -9.32 18.68 -4.40
CA VAL A 9 -10.40 19.17 -3.54
C VAL A 9 -11.66 19.46 -4.35
N ALA A 10 -12.71 18.69 -4.09
CA ALA A 10 -13.94 18.73 -4.85
C ALA A 10 -15.16 18.39 -3.98
N VAL A 11 -16.34 18.73 -4.50
CA VAL A 11 -17.62 18.37 -3.90
C VAL A 11 -18.42 17.61 -4.93
N VAL A 12 -18.86 16.42 -4.56
CA VAL A 12 -19.56 15.45 -5.41
C VAL A 12 -21.02 15.45 -4.97
N THR A 13 -21.92 15.69 -5.92
CA THR A 13 -23.36 15.64 -5.67
C THR A 13 -24.04 14.75 -6.71
N GLU A 14 -25.26 14.34 -6.45
CA GLU A 14 -26.04 13.55 -7.44
C GLU A 14 -26.28 14.33 -8.74
N ASN A 15 -26.24 15.66 -8.67
CA ASN A 15 -26.46 16.57 -9.79
C ASN A 15 -25.17 16.95 -10.53
N GLY A 16 -24.01 16.42 -10.11
CA GLY A 16 -22.70 16.66 -10.69
C GLY A 16 -21.64 17.09 -9.68
N ASP A 17 -20.39 16.90 -10.07
CA ASP A 17 -19.22 17.32 -9.30
C ASP A 17 -18.95 18.80 -9.55
N PHE A 18 -18.71 19.56 -8.47
CA PHE A 18 -18.27 20.95 -8.58
C PHE A 18 -16.98 21.20 -7.82
N ALA A 19 -16.11 21.98 -8.44
CA ALA A 19 -14.93 22.51 -7.78
C ALA A 19 -15.30 23.82 -7.05
N PRO A 20 -14.77 24.08 -5.84
CA PRO A 20 -15.00 25.34 -5.12
C PRO A 20 -14.54 26.58 -5.91
N GLY A 21 -13.66 26.39 -6.89
CA GLY A 21 -13.20 27.40 -7.85
C GLY A 21 -11.72 27.72 -7.70
N PRO A 22 -11.30 28.99 -7.55
CA PRO A 22 -9.89 29.35 -7.39
C PRO A 22 -9.23 28.65 -6.21
N VAL A 23 -7.91 28.45 -6.31
CA VAL A 23 -7.06 27.75 -5.35
C VAL A 23 -7.30 28.18 -3.88
N LYS A 24 -7.53 29.46 -3.62
CA LYS A 24 -7.81 29.99 -2.27
C LYS A 24 -9.16 29.54 -1.69
N ARG A 25 -10.20 29.38 -2.53
CA ARG A 25 -11.49 28.83 -2.07
C ARG A 25 -11.39 27.33 -1.83
N CYS A 26 -10.64 26.61 -2.66
CA CYS A 26 -10.35 25.19 -2.42
C CYS A 26 -9.58 25.02 -1.10
N SER A 27 -8.60 25.88 -0.84
CA SER A 27 -7.81 25.91 0.41
C SER A 27 -8.67 26.23 1.64
N LEU A 28 -9.57 27.20 1.51
CA LEU A 28 -10.54 27.55 2.56
C LEU A 28 -11.43 26.35 2.89
N LEU A 29 -12.00 25.71 1.87
CA LEU A 29 -12.86 24.54 2.05
C LEU A 29 -12.06 23.38 2.66
N ALA A 30 -10.86 23.09 2.16
CA ALA A 30 -9.98 22.05 2.68
C ALA A 30 -9.69 22.24 4.18
N MET A 31 -9.32 23.45 4.61
CA MET A 31 -9.07 23.74 6.02
C MET A 31 -10.28 23.51 6.92
N LEU A 32 -11.48 23.86 6.43
CA LEU A 32 -12.72 23.62 7.17
C LEU A 32 -13.08 22.13 7.22
N LEU A 33 -12.85 21.39 6.14
CA LEU A 33 -13.11 19.95 6.05
C LEU A 33 -12.10 19.10 6.84
N LEU A 34 -10.88 19.58 7.06
CA LEU A 34 -9.91 18.94 7.94
C LEU A 34 -10.30 19.05 9.42
N ARG A 35 -11.24 19.95 9.75
CA ARG A 35 -11.71 20.24 11.11
C ARG A 35 -13.24 20.44 11.11
N PRO A 36 -14.02 19.43 10.68
CA PRO A 36 -15.47 19.58 10.63
C PRO A 36 -16.01 19.80 12.04
N ASN A 37 -17.14 20.51 12.14
CA ASN A 37 -17.83 20.79 13.41
C ASN A 37 -16.94 21.51 14.45
N THR A 38 -15.86 22.14 14.01
CA THR A 38 -14.92 22.89 14.85
C THR A 38 -14.75 24.31 14.29
N ALA A 39 -14.78 25.32 15.16
CA ALA A 39 -14.52 26.70 14.76
C ALA A 39 -13.04 26.90 14.39
N VAL A 40 -12.78 27.31 13.14
CA VAL A 40 -11.45 27.63 12.61
C VAL A 40 -11.28 29.15 12.58
N SER A 41 -10.25 29.67 13.23
CA SER A 41 -10.06 31.12 13.37
C SER A 41 -9.71 31.78 12.04
N VAL A 42 -10.02 33.08 11.92
CA VAL A 42 -9.57 33.89 10.77
C VAL A 42 -8.06 33.81 10.56
N ASP A 43 -7.27 33.75 11.64
CA ASP A 43 -5.81 33.67 11.56
C ASP A 43 -5.34 32.32 11.00
N GLN A 44 -5.97 31.21 11.43
CA GLN A 44 -5.69 29.87 10.89
C GLN A 44 -6.04 29.76 9.40
N LEU A 45 -7.20 30.30 9.02
CA LEU A 45 -7.59 30.37 7.61
C LEU A 45 -6.65 31.25 6.80
N THR A 46 -6.15 32.34 7.40
CA THR A 46 -5.18 33.22 6.75
C THR A 46 -3.86 32.49 6.52
N ALA A 47 -3.32 31.80 7.52
CA ALA A 47 -2.10 31.00 7.38
C ALA A 47 -2.23 29.89 6.32
N ALA A 48 -3.44 29.42 6.03
CA ALA A 48 -3.67 28.41 5.00
C ALA A 48 -3.86 28.99 3.58
N LEU A 49 -4.40 30.20 3.46
CA LEU A 49 -4.74 30.82 2.16
C LEU A 49 -3.59 31.59 1.52
N TRP A 50 -2.55 31.91 2.30
CA TRP A 50 -1.39 32.66 1.87
C TRP A 50 -0.13 31.92 2.32
N GLU A 51 0.79 31.69 1.38
CA GLU A 51 2.10 31.07 1.65
C GLU A 51 3.02 32.05 2.37
N ASP A 52 2.97 33.32 1.95
CA ASP A 52 3.72 34.46 2.48
C ASP A 52 2.81 35.45 3.24
N GLU A 53 3.34 36.64 3.54
CA GLU A 53 2.63 37.72 4.23
C GLU A 53 1.28 38.05 3.56
N PRO A 54 0.16 38.02 4.31
CA PRO A 54 -1.15 38.32 3.77
C PRO A 54 -1.28 39.81 3.38
N PRO A 55 -2.14 40.16 2.42
CA PRO A 55 -2.39 41.54 2.02
C PRO A 55 -3.05 42.32 3.17
N THR A 56 -2.90 43.65 3.17
CA THR A 56 -3.43 44.55 4.21
C THR A 56 -4.94 44.40 4.45
N HIS A 57 -5.69 44.00 3.43
CA HIS A 57 -7.15 43.77 3.49
C HIS A 57 -7.54 42.28 3.45
N PHE A 58 -6.69 41.38 3.97
CA PHE A 58 -6.93 39.93 3.93
C PHE A 58 -8.29 39.51 4.51
N LYS A 59 -8.77 40.17 5.56
CA LYS A 59 -10.08 39.90 6.17
C LYS A 59 -11.23 40.07 5.17
N THR A 60 -11.20 41.14 4.36
CA THR A 60 -12.21 41.39 3.34
C THR A 60 -12.14 40.35 2.23
N VAL A 61 -10.93 39.94 1.83
CA VAL A 61 -10.73 38.88 0.82
C VAL A 61 -11.26 37.53 1.34
N LEU A 62 -10.94 37.17 2.58
CA LEU A 62 -11.42 35.95 3.23
C LEU A 62 -12.95 35.94 3.32
N GLN A 63 -13.57 37.03 3.76
CA GLN A 63 -15.02 37.16 3.79
C GLN A 63 -15.65 36.99 2.40
N GLY A 64 -15.04 37.54 1.35
CA GLY A 64 -15.48 37.33 -0.03
C GLY A 64 -15.42 35.85 -0.46
N HIS A 65 -14.36 35.13 -0.09
CA HIS A 65 -14.25 33.69 -0.34
C HIS A 65 -15.30 32.89 0.45
N VAL A 66 -15.53 33.20 1.72
CA VAL A 66 -16.56 32.57 2.55
C VAL A 66 -17.96 32.80 1.98
N SER A 67 -18.31 34.04 1.63
CA SER A 67 -19.62 34.37 1.06
C SER A 67 -19.88 33.62 -0.25
N ARG A 68 -18.87 33.50 -1.11
CA ARG A 68 -19.00 32.74 -2.35
C ARG A 68 -19.06 31.22 -2.12
N LEU A 69 -18.31 30.70 -1.15
CA LEU A 69 -18.41 29.30 -0.77
C LEU A 69 -19.80 28.96 -0.20
N ARG A 70 -20.37 29.84 0.63
CA ARG A 70 -21.76 29.70 1.11
C ARG A 70 -22.77 29.65 -0.03
N ALA A 71 -22.66 30.56 -0.99
CA ALA A 71 -23.53 30.57 -2.15
C ALA A 71 -23.42 29.25 -2.94
N LEU A 72 -22.20 28.80 -3.22
CA LEU A 72 -21.97 27.52 -3.91
C LEU A 72 -22.58 26.33 -3.17
N LEU A 73 -22.40 26.24 -1.85
CA LEU A 73 -23.00 25.18 -1.05
C LEU A 73 -24.54 25.25 -1.07
N ALA A 74 -25.12 26.46 -0.95
CA ALA A 74 -26.55 26.65 -1.00
C ALA A 74 -27.14 26.28 -2.37
N ASP A 75 -26.50 26.69 -3.47
CA ASP A 75 -26.92 26.39 -4.84
C ASP A 75 -26.96 24.88 -5.14
N HIS A 76 -26.16 24.10 -4.42
CA HIS A 76 -26.09 22.64 -4.54
C HIS A 76 -26.81 21.89 -3.40
N GLY A 77 -27.72 22.56 -2.69
CA GLY A 77 -28.59 21.92 -1.70
C GLY A 77 -27.86 21.39 -0.46
N ALA A 78 -26.68 21.92 -0.11
CA ALA A 78 -25.85 21.40 0.96
C ALA A 78 -26.58 21.28 2.33
N ARG A 79 -27.55 22.17 2.58
CA ARG A 79 -28.40 22.11 3.79
C ARG A 79 -29.23 20.83 3.90
N GLU A 80 -29.65 20.25 2.78
CA GLU A 80 -30.42 18.98 2.76
C GLU A 80 -29.57 17.82 3.28
N TYR A 81 -28.24 17.94 3.18
CA TYR A 81 -27.27 17.00 3.71
C TYR A 81 -26.74 17.38 5.10
N GLY A 82 -27.35 18.39 5.75
CA GLY A 82 -26.91 18.89 7.07
C GLY A 82 -25.60 19.67 7.03
N VAL A 83 -25.21 20.21 5.87
CA VAL A 83 -23.98 20.99 5.71
C VAL A 83 -24.28 22.48 5.82
N GLU A 84 -23.67 23.15 6.80
CA GLU A 84 -23.82 24.59 7.01
C GLU A 84 -22.51 25.28 7.41
N LEU A 85 -22.14 26.34 6.69
CA LEU A 85 -20.97 27.16 7.00
C LEU A 85 -21.38 28.38 7.83
N THR A 86 -21.19 28.32 9.14
CA THR A 86 -21.56 29.38 10.10
C THR A 86 -20.39 30.32 10.40
N THR A 87 -20.69 31.55 10.84
CA THR A 87 -19.69 32.49 11.37
C THR A 87 -19.84 32.51 12.89
N GLN A 88 -18.76 32.22 13.61
CA GLN A 88 -18.69 32.24 15.08
C GLN A 88 -17.70 33.32 15.53
N GLY A 89 -18.18 34.55 15.70
CA GLY A 89 -17.32 35.69 16.04
C GLY A 89 -16.21 35.92 14.99
N ALA A 90 -14.95 35.69 15.38
CA ALA A 90 -13.77 35.79 14.51
C ALA A 90 -13.30 34.43 13.94
N ALA A 91 -14.23 33.47 13.84
CA ALA A 91 -13.99 32.14 13.31
C ALA A 91 -15.12 31.71 12.36
N TYR A 92 -14.85 30.67 11.59
CA TYR A 92 -15.83 30.01 10.74
C TYR A 92 -15.88 28.52 11.07
N GLU A 93 -17.07 27.96 11.02
CA GLU A 93 -17.30 26.54 11.35
C GLU A 93 -18.12 25.92 10.22
N LEU A 94 -17.65 24.78 9.70
CA LEU A 94 -18.40 23.97 8.76
C LEU A 94 -19.05 22.82 9.52
N GLN A 95 -20.34 22.97 9.79
CA GLN A 95 -21.16 21.95 10.43
C GLN A 95 -21.60 20.94 9.39
N MET A 96 -21.35 19.65 9.63
CA MET A 96 -21.69 18.57 8.72
C MET A 96 -21.50 17.18 9.35
N PRO A 97 -22.17 16.14 8.83
CA PRO A 97 -21.80 14.76 9.13
C PRO A 97 -20.39 14.44 8.60
N GLU A 98 -19.52 13.92 9.46
CA GLU A 98 -18.13 13.57 9.10
C GLU A 98 -18.05 12.48 8.02
N SER A 99 -19.08 11.62 7.94
CA SER A 99 -19.20 10.58 6.91
C SER A 99 -19.31 11.12 5.48
N LEU A 100 -19.55 12.41 5.30
CA LEU A 100 -19.55 13.05 3.99
C LEU A 100 -18.13 13.38 3.50
N VAL A 101 -17.08 13.22 4.32
CA VAL A 101 -15.70 13.48 3.93
C VAL A 101 -14.98 12.16 3.64
N ASP A 102 -14.40 12.04 2.45
CA ASP A 102 -13.67 10.83 2.03
C ASP A 102 -12.50 10.46 2.96
N ALA A 103 -11.79 11.46 3.50
CA ALA A 103 -10.71 11.29 4.46
C ALA A 103 -11.19 10.61 5.76
N HIS A 104 -12.33 11.01 6.30
CA HIS A 104 -12.90 10.36 7.49
C HIS A 104 -13.38 8.95 7.19
N ARG A 105 -13.97 8.72 6.02
CA ARG A 105 -14.33 7.36 5.59
C ARG A 105 -13.10 6.47 5.46
N PHE A 106 -12.01 6.99 4.89
CA PHE A 106 -10.73 6.28 4.81
C PHE A 106 -10.19 5.93 6.20
N GLU A 107 -10.14 6.90 7.12
CA GLU A 107 -9.70 6.70 8.50
C GLU A 107 -10.54 5.66 9.24
N GLU A 108 -11.87 5.69 9.08
CA GLU A 108 -12.79 4.73 9.68
C GLU A 108 -12.52 3.30 9.16
N LEU A 109 -12.37 3.13 7.84
CA LEU A 109 -12.07 1.83 7.24
C LEU A 109 -10.70 1.28 7.71
N VAL A 110 -9.70 2.14 7.86
CA VAL A 110 -8.38 1.76 8.41
C VAL A 110 -8.49 1.40 9.89
N ALA A 111 -9.28 2.11 10.69
CA ALA A 111 -9.51 1.76 12.08
C ALA A 111 -10.23 0.41 12.20
N LEU A 112 -11.26 0.19 11.39
CA LEU A 112 -12.00 -1.07 11.34
C LEU A 112 -11.16 -2.25 10.84
N SER A 113 -10.19 -2.02 9.95
CA SER A 113 -9.31 -3.09 9.47
C SER A 113 -8.40 -3.64 10.57
N ARG A 114 -8.01 -2.80 11.54
CA ARG A 114 -7.13 -3.16 12.67
C ARG A 114 -7.81 -4.08 13.68
N VAL A 115 -9.13 -4.06 13.78
CA VAL A 115 -9.90 -4.91 14.71
C VAL A 115 -10.38 -6.22 14.08
N GLN A 116 -10.12 -6.43 12.79
CA GLN A 116 -10.47 -7.68 12.11
C GLN A 116 -9.58 -8.82 12.59
N ARG A 117 -10.17 -10.01 12.78
CA ARG A 117 -9.43 -11.21 13.20
C ARG A 117 -8.94 -12.05 12.04
N ARG A 118 -9.63 -11.99 10.90
CA ARG A 118 -9.28 -12.75 9.69
C ARG A 118 -8.49 -11.85 8.75
N PRO A 119 -7.31 -12.27 8.28
CA PRO A 119 -6.51 -11.45 7.37
C PRO A 119 -7.26 -11.10 6.06
N ALA A 120 -8.15 -11.98 5.59
CA ALA A 120 -8.99 -11.70 4.42
C ALA A 120 -9.94 -10.51 4.62
N ASP A 121 -10.50 -10.34 5.82
CA ASP A 121 -11.36 -9.21 6.15
C ASP A 121 -10.53 -7.92 6.24
N THR A 122 -9.33 -7.99 6.83
CA THR A 122 -8.35 -6.89 6.84
C THR A 122 -8.00 -6.44 5.43
N VAL A 123 -7.69 -7.38 4.53
CA VAL A 123 -7.40 -7.09 3.10
C VAL A 123 -8.59 -6.40 2.45
N ARG A 124 -9.82 -6.90 2.64
CA ARG A 124 -11.01 -6.29 2.05
C ARG A 124 -11.18 -4.84 2.50
N MET A 125 -11.07 -4.57 3.80
CA MET A 125 -11.24 -3.22 4.36
C MET A 125 -10.15 -2.25 3.91
N LEU A 126 -8.88 -2.67 3.94
CA LEU A 126 -7.76 -1.82 3.49
C LEU A 126 -7.82 -1.52 2.00
N ARG A 127 -8.28 -2.46 1.17
CA ARG A 127 -8.50 -2.21 -0.25
C ARG A 127 -9.62 -1.20 -0.49
N GLU A 128 -10.72 -1.31 0.26
CA GLU A 128 -11.81 -0.33 0.18
C GLU A 128 -11.33 1.06 0.63
N ALA A 129 -10.56 1.13 1.72
CA ALA A 129 -9.98 2.37 2.21
C ALA A 129 -9.08 3.03 1.14
N LEU A 130 -8.12 2.26 0.58
CA LEU A 130 -7.20 2.78 -0.42
C LEU A 130 -7.89 3.16 -1.74
N ALA A 131 -9.08 2.62 -2.03
CA ALA A 131 -9.87 3.00 -3.20
C ALA A 131 -10.51 4.39 -3.09
N CYS A 132 -10.57 4.99 -1.89
CA CYS A 132 -11.01 6.37 -1.72
C CYS A 132 -10.04 7.38 -2.35
N TRP A 133 -8.77 7.00 -2.51
CA TRP A 133 -7.71 7.87 -3.02
C TRP A 133 -7.77 8.00 -4.55
N GLN A 134 -7.83 9.25 -5.02
CA GLN A 134 -7.89 9.63 -6.44
C GLN A 134 -6.63 10.36 -6.91
N GLY A 135 -5.65 10.55 -6.01
CA GLY A 135 -4.39 11.21 -6.28
C GLY A 135 -3.77 11.76 -4.99
N PRO A 136 -2.74 12.62 -5.09
CA PRO A 136 -2.14 13.25 -3.92
C PRO A 136 -3.17 14.06 -3.11
N ALA A 137 -3.12 13.93 -1.79
CA ALA A 137 -4.04 14.62 -0.89
C ALA A 137 -4.00 16.14 -1.08
N LEU A 138 -5.16 16.79 -0.96
CA LEU A 138 -5.36 18.24 -1.03
C LEU A 138 -4.84 18.89 -2.32
N THR A 139 -4.85 18.16 -3.43
CA THR A 139 -4.47 18.70 -4.74
C THR A 139 -5.40 19.88 -5.11
N GLY A 140 -4.84 20.92 -5.73
CA GLY A 140 -5.60 22.13 -6.09
C GLY A 140 -5.77 23.13 -4.94
N THR A 141 -5.00 22.98 -3.86
CA THR A 141 -4.90 23.95 -2.76
C THR A 141 -3.58 24.72 -2.79
N VAL A 142 -3.50 25.78 -2.00
CA VAL A 142 -2.31 26.61 -1.79
C VAL A 142 -1.26 25.77 -1.05
N ARG A 143 0.01 25.92 -1.38
CA ARG A 143 1.12 25.16 -0.78
C ARG A 143 1.58 25.83 0.52
N SER A 144 0.64 26.09 1.42
CA SER A 144 0.91 26.71 2.72
C SER A 144 1.25 25.66 3.77
N GLY A 145 2.05 26.04 4.77
CA GLY A 145 2.51 25.13 5.83
C GLY A 145 1.40 24.29 6.48
N PRO A 146 0.25 24.86 6.90
CA PRO A 146 -0.85 24.07 7.47
C PRO A 146 -1.43 23.01 6.52
N LEU A 147 -1.59 23.35 5.24
CA LEU A 147 -2.16 22.43 4.24
C LEU A 147 -1.15 21.37 3.81
N GLU A 148 0.13 21.73 3.67
CA GLU A 148 1.19 20.77 3.38
C GLU A 148 1.37 19.76 4.53
N ALA A 149 1.31 20.22 5.78
CA ALA A 149 1.37 19.34 6.94
C ALA A 149 0.16 18.37 6.98
N ALA A 150 -1.04 18.86 6.70
CA ALA A 150 -2.23 18.02 6.63
C ALA A 150 -2.18 17.01 5.48
N ALA A 151 -1.77 17.44 4.28
CA ALA A 151 -1.58 16.56 3.13
C ALA A 151 -0.53 15.47 3.42
N GLY A 152 0.59 15.86 4.06
CA GLY A 152 1.64 14.93 4.48
C GLY A 152 1.13 13.88 5.47
N GLY A 153 0.37 14.30 6.49
CA GLY A 153 -0.22 13.38 7.47
C GLY A 153 -1.20 12.37 6.85
N LEU A 154 -2.04 12.81 5.91
CA LEU A 154 -2.93 11.92 5.15
C LEU A 154 -2.13 10.92 4.29
N GLU A 155 -1.10 11.40 3.59
CA GLU A 155 -0.25 10.57 2.73
C GLU A 155 0.56 9.55 3.54
N ASP A 156 1.04 9.92 4.72
CA ASP A 156 1.68 9.00 5.66
C ASP A 156 0.74 7.88 6.09
N LEU A 157 -0.51 8.22 6.43
CA LEU A 157 -1.52 7.23 6.77
C LEU A 157 -1.86 6.32 5.58
N ARG A 158 -1.87 6.85 4.35
CA ARG A 158 -2.03 6.06 3.12
C ARG A 158 -0.92 5.01 2.99
N LEU A 159 0.32 5.44 3.11
CA LEU A 159 1.48 4.57 2.92
C LEU A 159 1.56 3.50 4.01
N ALA A 160 1.27 3.86 5.27
CA ALA A 160 1.14 2.89 6.36
C ALA A 160 0.00 1.87 6.09
N SER A 161 -1.09 2.30 5.46
CA SER A 161 -2.20 1.41 5.08
C SER A 161 -1.82 0.46 3.94
N VAL A 162 -0.96 0.89 3.00
CA VAL A 162 -0.38 0.00 1.97
C VAL A 162 0.53 -1.05 2.60
N GLU A 163 1.38 -0.65 3.56
CA GLU A 163 2.23 -1.58 4.31
C GLU A 163 1.40 -2.62 5.06
N ALA A 164 0.36 -2.18 5.78
CA ALA A 164 -0.57 -3.08 6.48
C ALA A 164 -1.31 -4.03 5.51
N LEU A 165 -1.68 -3.55 4.31
CA LEU A 165 -2.32 -4.39 3.30
C LEU A 165 -1.35 -5.47 2.80
N ALA A 166 -0.08 -5.11 2.58
CA ALA A 166 0.95 -6.05 2.18
C ALA A 166 1.23 -7.10 3.27
N GLU A 167 1.23 -6.69 4.54
CA GLU A 167 1.35 -7.60 5.67
C GLU A 167 0.17 -8.60 5.69
N ALA A 168 -1.06 -8.11 5.55
CA ALA A 168 -2.26 -8.96 5.53
C ALA A 168 -2.25 -9.95 4.34
N TYR A 169 -1.79 -9.54 3.16
CA TYR A 169 -1.52 -10.47 2.05
C TYR A 169 -0.46 -11.51 2.41
N GLY A 170 0.59 -11.10 3.11
CA GLY A 170 1.63 -12.00 3.62
C GLY A 170 1.08 -13.07 4.56
N GLN A 171 0.15 -12.72 5.44
CA GLN A 171 -0.51 -13.66 6.35
C GLN A 171 -1.40 -14.68 5.61
N LEU A 172 -1.89 -14.34 4.41
CA LEU A 172 -2.63 -15.24 3.53
C LEU A 172 -1.71 -16.09 2.61
N GLY A 173 -0.38 -15.91 2.71
CA GLY A 173 0.58 -16.54 1.79
C GLY A 173 0.62 -15.89 0.40
N GLU A 174 -0.09 -14.79 0.18
CA GLU A 174 -0.17 -14.09 -1.10
C GLU A 174 1.00 -13.11 -1.30
N HIS A 175 2.24 -13.58 -1.09
CA HIS A 175 3.46 -12.75 -1.11
C HIS A 175 3.69 -12.00 -2.44
N GLY A 176 3.25 -12.57 -3.57
CA GLY A 176 3.30 -11.90 -4.87
C GLY A 176 2.42 -10.64 -4.93
N ARG A 177 1.22 -10.68 -4.31
CA ARG A 177 0.34 -9.51 -4.21
C ARG A 177 0.88 -8.49 -3.22
N ALA A 178 1.44 -8.93 -2.09
CA ALA A 178 2.14 -8.06 -1.16
C ALA A 178 3.27 -7.27 -1.84
N ALA A 179 4.11 -7.96 -2.62
CA ALA A 179 5.19 -7.31 -3.37
C ALA A 179 4.67 -6.35 -4.45
N ALA A 180 3.54 -6.67 -5.10
CA ALA A 180 2.96 -5.83 -6.14
C ALA A 180 2.47 -4.48 -5.60
N VAL A 181 1.74 -4.48 -4.47
CA VAL A 181 1.23 -3.22 -3.88
C VAL A 181 2.37 -2.35 -3.32
N LEU A 182 3.40 -2.97 -2.74
CA LEU A 182 4.55 -2.24 -2.18
C LEU A 182 5.46 -1.68 -3.27
N ARG A 183 5.61 -2.36 -4.41
CA ARG A 183 6.56 -1.97 -5.46
C ARG A 183 6.26 -0.58 -6.00
N THR A 184 5.00 -0.27 -6.28
CA THR A 184 4.60 1.04 -6.80
C THR A 184 5.01 2.15 -5.84
N GLU A 185 4.73 1.98 -4.54
CA GLU A 185 5.03 2.98 -3.51
C GLU A 185 6.53 3.08 -3.23
N ALA A 186 7.27 1.97 -3.19
CA ALA A 186 8.70 1.98 -2.94
C ALA A 186 9.49 2.62 -4.11
N VAL A 187 8.95 2.59 -5.34
CA VAL A 187 9.51 3.36 -6.47
C VAL A 187 9.25 4.85 -6.30
N ALA A 188 8.03 5.23 -5.88
CA ALA A 188 7.64 6.63 -5.70
C ALA A 188 8.29 7.29 -4.48
N HIS A 189 8.59 6.50 -3.44
CA HIS A 189 9.16 6.95 -2.17
C HIS A 189 10.46 6.19 -1.86
N PRO A 190 11.51 6.35 -2.68
CA PRO A 190 12.67 5.47 -2.63
C PRO A 190 13.56 5.66 -1.38
N LEU A 191 13.37 6.76 -0.63
CA LEU A 191 14.03 7.03 0.64
C LEU A 191 13.24 6.51 1.87
N ARG A 192 12.02 5.97 1.68
CA ARG A 192 11.27 5.35 2.79
C ARG A 192 11.72 3.91 2.97
N GLU A 193 12.60 3.71 3.96
CA GLU A 193 13.18 2.41 4.26
C GLU A 193 12.15 1.35 4.66
N SER A 194 11.05 1.72 5.32
CA SER A 194 9.97 0.79 5.71
C SER A 194 9.34 0.11 4.49
N LEU A 195 9.00 0.87 3.44
CA LEU A 195 8.46 0.35 2.18
C LEU A 195 9.48 -0.55 1.48
N ALA A 196 10.75 -0.14 1.44
CA ALA A 196 11.83 -0.92 0.84
C ALA A 196 12.03 -2.26 1.57
N ALA A 197 12.07 -2.24 2.91
CA ALA A 197 12.20 -3.42 3.75
C ALA A 197 11.02 -4.39 3.58
N ALA A 198 9.78 -3.87 3.61
CA ALA A 198 8.58 -4.68 3.40
C ALA A 198 8.58 -5.32 2.00
N LEU A 199 8.97 -4.57 0.96
CA LEU A 199 9.03 -5.08 -0.41
C LEU A 199 10.09 -6.18 -0.54
N MET A 200 11.26 -5.97 0.05
CA MET A 200 12.35 -6.95 0.09
C MET A 200 11.88 -8.27 0.70
N LEU A 201 11.22 -8.23 1.86
CA LEU A 201 10.71 -9.42 2.53
C LEU A 201 9.62 -10.12 1.70
N ALA A 202 8.70 -9.36 1.11
CA ALA A 202 7.66 -9.92 0.25
C ALA A 202 8.24 -10.59 -1.01
N LEU A 203 9.23 -9.96 -1.65
CA LEU A 203 9.94 -10.52 -2.80
C LEU A 203 10.68 -11.82 -2.44
N GLY A 204 11.43 -11.83 -1.33
CA GLY A 204 12.12 -13.02 -0.84
C GLY A 204 11.17 -14.19 -0.60
N ARG A 205 10.05 -13.96 0.11
CA ARG A 205 9.03 -14.99 0.37
C ARG A 205 8.28 -15.45 -0.88
N SER A 206 8.29 -14.66 -1.96
CA SER A 206 7.76 -15.05 -3.27
C SER A 206 8.76 -15.81 -4.16
N GLY A 207 9.94 -16.17 -3.63
CA GLY A 207 11.00 -16.86 -4.40
C GLY A 207 11.85 -15.93 -5.29
N ARG A 208 11.68 -14.62 -5.16
CA ARG A 208 12.37 -13.59 -5.98
C ARG A 208 13.51 -12.94 -5.20
N GLN A 209 14.38 -13.78 -4.64
CA GLN A 209 15.43 -13.32 -3.72
C GLN A 209 16.46 -12.40 -4.38
N SER A 210 16.84 -12.67 -5.62
CA SER A 210 17.75 -11.81 -6.39
C SER A 210 17.20 -10.38 -6.53
N ASP A 211 15.90 -10.24 -6.82
CA ASP A 211 15.22 -8.94 -6.91
C ASP A 211 15.24 -8.21 -5.55
N ALA A 212 15.04 -8.94 -4.45
CA ALA A 212 15.08 -8.37 -3.10
C ALA A 212 16.48 -7.84 -2.72
N ILE A 213 17.54 -8.61 -3.01
CA ILE A 213 18.93 -8.20 -2.78
C ILE A 213 19.29 -6.98 -3.64
N ASN A 214 18.88 -6.98 -4.91
CA ASN A 214 19.08 -5.82 -5.78
C ASN A 214 18.37 -4.56 -5.25
N TRP A 215 17.18 -4.72 -4.67
CA TRP A 215 16.44 -3.62 -4.05
C TRP A 215 17.17 -3.02 -2.85
N TYR A 216 17.76 -3.86 -1.99
CA TYR A 216 18.60 -3.41 -0.86
C TYR A 216 19.76 -2.56 -1.35
N HIS A 217 20.56 -3.07 -2.29
CA HIS A 217 21.73 -2.34 -2.79
C HIS A 217 21.36 -1.03 -3.51
N ARG A 218 20.22 -1.00 -4.21
CA ARG A 218 19.70 0.24 -4.80
C ARG A 218 19.36 1.26 -3.71
N THR A 219 18.60 0.85 -2.70
CA THR A 219 18.14 1.74 -1.61
C THR A 219 19.32 2.25 -0.80
N ARG A 220 20.27 1.38 -0.44
CA ARG A 220 21.51 1.75 0.26
C ARG A 220 22.32 2.81 -0.49
N ARG A 221 22.50 2.65 -1.81
CA ARG A 221 23.21 3.66 -2.61
C ARG A 221 22.48 5.00 -2.57
N LEU A 222 21.17 4.99 -2.75
CA LEU A 222 20.39 6.23 -2.74
C LEU A 222 20.43 6.95 -1.39
N LEU A 223 20.37 6.23 -0.27
CA LEU A 223 20.51 6.82 1.07
C LEU A 223 21.89 7.46 1.26
N ALA A 224 22.95 6.78 0.80
CA ALA A 224 24.30 7.32 0.86
C ALA A 224 24.48 8.54 -0.04
N ASP A 225 23.93 8.51 -1.27
CA ASP A 225 24.10 9.56 -2.27
C ASP A 225 23.28 10.82 -1.94
N GLU A 226 22.03 10.67 -1.48
CA GLU A 226 21.10 11.80 -1.25
C GLU A 226 21.15 12.35 0.17
N LEU A 227 21.40 11.49 1.17
CA LEU A 227 21.35 11.87 2.58
C LEU A 227 22.70 11.72 3.30
N GLY A 228 23.68 11.04 2.70
CA GLY A 228 24.97 10.79 3.34
C GLY A 228 24.89 9.83 4.53
N VAL A 229 23.86 8.97 4.58
CA VAL A 229 23.61 8.05 5.69
C VAL A 229 23.67 6.60 5.24
N ASP A 230 24.02 5.72 6.17
CA ASP A 230 23.90 4.27 6.01
C ASP A 230 22.43 3.81 6.21
N PRO A 231 22.06 2.62 5.71
CA PRO A 231 20.75 2.02 5.97
C PRO A 231 20.41 1.91 7.45
N GLY A 232 19.17 2.24 7.81
CA GLY A 232 18.64 2.03 9.14
C GLY A 232 18.37 0.56 9.47
N ASP A 233 17.93 0.33 10.71
CA ASP A 233 17.75 -1.02 11.27
C ASP A 233 16.71 -1.83 10.48
N ALA A 234 15.58 -1.23 10.12
CA ALA A 234 14.51 -1.93 9.39
C ALA A 234 15.00 -2.54 8.07
N LEU A 235 15.82 -1.80 7.31
CA LEU A 235 16.34 -2.26 6.03
C LEU A 235 17.46 -3.30 6.21
N THR A 236 18.31 -3.09 7.22
CA THR A 236 19.42 -4.01 7.55
C THR A 236 18.91 -5.35 8.09
N GLU A 237 17.90 -5.35 8.96
CA GLU A 237 17.26 -6.55 9.48
C GLU A 237 16.56 -7.34 8.37
N ALA A 238 15.83 -6.65 7.48
CA ALA A 238 15.20 -7.29 6.33
C ALA A 238 16.22 -7.99 5.44
N TYR A 239 17.37 -7.34 5.18
CA TYR A 239 18.47 -7.94 4.44
C TYR A 239 19.05 -9.17 5.15
N ALA A 240 19.26 -9.11 6.46
CA ALA A 240 19.75 -10.24 7.24
C ALA A 240 18.77 -11.44 7.27
N VAL A 241 17.46 -11.19 7.29
CA VAL A 241 16.44 -12.24 7.14
C VAL A 241 16.54 -12.91 5.77
N LEU A 242 16.71 -12.13 4.70
CA LEU A 242 16.85 -12.66 3.35
C LEU A 242 18.10 -13.52 3.18
N LEU A 243 19.24 -13.13 3.77
CA LEU A 243 20.47 -13.92 3.68
C LEU A 243 20.34 -15.27 4.39
N ARG A 244 19.70 -15.29 5.58
CA ARG A 244 19.45 -16.55 6.31
C ARG A 244 18.50 -17.48 5.58
N ALA A 245 17.51 -16.95 4.87
CA ALA A 245 16.59 -17.75 4.06
C ALA A 245 17.27 -18.36 2.81
N ALA A 246 18.39 -17.79 2.36
CA ALA A 246 19.20 -18.32 1.26
C ALA A 246 20.04 -19.54 1.66
N ASP A 247 20.27 -19.73 2.96
CA ASP A 247 21.13 -20.79 3.46
C ASP A 247 20.28 -22.05 3.65
N PRO A 248 20.38 -23.06 2.76
CA PRO A 248 19.63 -24.29 2.96
C PRO A 248 20.12 -24.91 4.27
N ALA A 249 19.20 -25.13 5.22
CA ALA A 249 19.48 -25.93 6.40
C ALA A 249 20.20 -27.22 5.96
N PRO A 250 21.28 -27.65 6.63
CA PRO A 250 21.99 -28.87 6.24
C PRO A 250 20.95 -29.98 6.17
N LEU A 251 20.75 -30.53 4.97
CA LEU A 251 19.92 -31.72 4.80
C LEU A 251 20.41 -32.72 5.84
N PRO A 252 19.53 -33.30 6.70
CA PRO A 252 19.98 -34.32 7.62
C PRO A 252 20.66 -35.38 6.77
N ALA A 253 21.96 -35.60 7.05
CA ALA A 253 22.75 -36.60 6.35
C ALA A 253 21.90 -37.87 6.37
N ARG A 254 21.46 -38.32 5.19
CA ARG A 254 20.89 -39.65 5.05
C ARG A 254 21.96 -40.56 5.60
N THR A 255 21.73 -41.09 6.80
CA THR A 255 22.61 -42.08 7.41
C THR A 255 22.83 -43.13 6.34
N ALA A 256 24.05 -43.20 5.84
CA ALA A 256 24.43 -44.20 4.86
C ALA A 256 24.00 -45.54 5.45
N ALA A 257 23.11 -46.24 4.74
CA ALA A 257 22.79 -47.61 5.07
C ALA A 257 24.12 -48.38 5.14
N GLU A 258 24.36 -49.01 6.29
CA GLU A 258 25.46 -49.93 6.48
C GLU A 258 25.52 -50.92 5.30
N PRO A 259 26.71 -51.19 4.75
CA PRO A 259 26.85 -52.24 3.75
C PRO A 259 26.52 -53.58 4.42
N ALA A 260 25.43 -54.21 3.97
CA ALA A 260 25.06 -55.56 4.36
C ALA A 260 26.17 -56.53 3.91
N THR A 261 26.97 -56.99 4.87
CA THR A 261 27.91 -58.09 4.71
C THR A 261 27.12 -59.38 4.47
N GLY A 262 27.06 -59.85 3.23
CA GLY A 262 26.51 -61.16 2.90
C GLY A 262 27.48 -62.29 3.33
N PRO A 263 27.00 -63.40 3.92
CA PRO A 263 27.84 -64.57 4.14
C PRO A 263 27.95 -65.40 2.87
N ALA A 264 29.18 -65.78 2.55
CA ALA A 264 29.55 -66.70 1.50
C ALA A 264 28.95 -68.10 1.76
N ALA A 265 28.23 -68.64 0.76
CA ALA A 265 27.88 -70.05 0.69
C ALA A 265 28.65 -70.70 -0.47
N GLY A 266 29.40 -71.74 -0.13
CA GLY A 266 30.34 -72.44 -0.99
C GLY A 266 29.70 -73.18 -2.16
N SER A 267 30.42 -73.20 -3.27
CA SER A 267 30.16 -74.02 -4.45
C SER A 267 31.08 -75.23 -4.44
N ALA A 268 30.51 -76.44 -4.34
CA ALA A 268 31.17 -77.69 -4.66
C ALA A 268 30.20 -78.69 -5.34
N ALA A 269 30.47 -78.91 -6.64
CA ALA A 269 30.47 -80.17 -7.39
C ALA A 269 29.22 -81.08 -7.56
N GLY A 270 29.01 -81.48 -8.82
CA GLY A 270 28.50 -82.81 -9.25
C GLY A 270 27.11 -82.80 -9.91
N SER A 271 26.95 -82.74 -11.24
CA SER A 271 27.05 -83.84 -12.26
C SER A 271 25.75 -84.61 -12.53
N GLY A 272 25.32 -84.68 -13.81
CA GLY A 272 24.36 -85.65 -14.37
C GLY A 272 23.27 -85.03 -15.26
N THR A 273 23.41 -84.92 -16.60
CA THR A 273 23.16 -85.90 -17.70
C THR A 273 21.76 -85.86 -18.35
N GLY A 274 21.76 -85.69 -19.69
CA GLY A 274 20.70 -86.08 -20.66
C GLY A 274 19.57 -85.05 -20.84
N SER A 275 18.98 -84.79 -22.01
CA SER A 275 18.98 -85.47 -23.31
C SER A 275 18.18 -84.61 -24.32
N THR A 276 18.61 -84.63 -25.60
CA THR A 276 17.83 -84.51 -26.88
C THR A 276 16.91 -83.30 -27.11
N ALA A 277 17.23 -82.39 -28.05
CA ALA A 277 16.98 -82.47 -29.50
C ALA A 277 15.51 -82.20 -29.90
N GLY A 278 15.27 -81.18 -30.73
CA GLY A 278 13.93 -80.87 -31.26
C GLY A 278 13.83 -79.58 -32.07
N THR A 279 14.26 -79.67 -33.33
CA THR A 279 14.09 -78.78 -34.50
C THR A 279 12.70 -78.15 -34.70
N SER A 280 12.66 -76.87 -35.08
CA SER A 280 11.87 -76.24 -36.20
C SER A 280 11.89 -74.71 -36.01
N ALA A 281 12.41 -73.85 -36.89
CA ALA A 281 12.18 -73.60 -38.31
C ALA A 281 10.76 -73.06 -38.63
N GLY A 282 10.69 -71.80 -39.09
CA GLY A 282 9.50 -71.17 -39.66
C GLY A 282 9.36 -69.68 -39.29
N THR A 283 9.99 -68.71 -39.97
CA THR A 283 9.41 -67.84 -41.05
C THR A 283 7.99 -67.32 -40.74
N ALA A 284 7.57 -66.07 -40.96
CA ALA A 284 8.08 -64.94 -41.74
C ALA A 284 7.23 -63.68 -41.43
N THR A 285 7.83 -62.50 -41.68
CA THR A 285 7.29 -61.30 -42.38
C THR A 285 6.00 -60.60 -41.95
N GLY A 286 6.06 -59.26 -42.01
CA GLY A 286 4.96 -58.38 -42.44
C GLY A 286 4.59 -57.32 -41.40
N THR A 287 5.13 -56.09 -41.37
CA THR A 287 5.00 -54.95 -42.31
C THR A 287 3.78 -54.05 -42.05
N ALA A 288 4.07 -52.74 -42.02
CA ALA A 288 3.22 -51.55 -42.21
C ALA A 288 2.23 -51.19 -41.08
N ALA A 289 2.39 -50.04 -40.41
CA ALA A 289 2.20 -48.66 -40.88
C ALA A 289 0.73 -48.25 -40.97
N GLY A 290 0.41 -47.24 -40.16
CA GLY A 290 -0.81 -46.46 -40.08
C GLY A 290 -0.55 -45.31 -39.13
#